data_AF-A0A1W9TCU6-F1
#
_entry.id   AF-A0A1W9TCU6-F1
#
_cell.length_a   1.000
_cell.length_b   1.000
_cell.length_c   1.000
_cell.angle_alpha   90.00
_cell.angle_beta   90.00
_cell.angle_gamma   90.00
#
_symmetry.space_group_name_H-M   'P 1'
#
loop_
_entity.id
_entity.type
_entity.pdbx_description
1 polymer ?
#
loop_
_entity_poly.entity_id
_entity_poly.type
_entity_poly.pdbx_seq_one_letter_code
_entity_poly.pdbx_strand_id
1 'polypeptide(L)'
;MPHKRLPALKKQKLYTEPTENGLIENMEIYQMEANVKVDAGICGFKTKITATATDGMTVEWKIESSCDIIKELAILLEKKLPINAIQELGPKNESLIKETARPLLITKGCCEACVVPDAICKAMYVAAGLALPKNVLLEITGK
;
A
#
# COMPACT_ATOMS: atom_id res chain seq x y z
N MET A 1 -16.49 -12.18 -19.96
CA MET A 1 -16.61 -10.78 -19.48
C MET A 1 -15.41 -10.02 -20.01
N PRO A 2 -15.57 -8.90 -20.74
CA PRO A 2 -14.44 -8.23 -21.36
C PRO A 2 -13.55 -7.61 -20.27
N HIS A 3 -12.26 -7.97 -20.32
CA HIS A 3 -11.21 -7.42 -19.45
C HIS A 3 -11.15 -5.90 -19.64
N LYS A 4 -11.67 -5.15 -18.67
CA LYS A 4 -11.53 -3.68 -18.64
C LYS A 4 -10.04 -3.37 -18.58
N ARG A 5 -9.56 -2.60 -19.57
CA ARG A 5 -8.17 -2.09 -19.63
C ARG A 5 -7.76 -1.51 -18.28
N LEU A 6 -6.59 -1.92 -17.80
CA LEU A 6 -5.89 -1.29 -16.69
C LEU A 6 -5.80 0.23 -16.93
N PRO A 7 -5.96 1.07 -15.90
CA PRO A 7 -5.84 2.52 -16.04
C PRO A 7 -4.44 2.91 -16.55
N ALA A 8 -4.39 3.97 -17.35
CA ALA A 8 -3.19 4.42 -18.05
C ALA A 8 -2.03 4.69 -17.07
N LEU A 9 -0.95 3.93 -17.26
CA LEU A 9 0.34 4.09 -16.58
C LEU A 9 0.84 5.52 -16.78
N LYS A 10 1.15 6.23 -15.68
CA LYS A 10 1.83 7.53 -15.79
C LYS A 10 3.29 7.27 -16.15
N LYS A 11 3.68 7.60 -17.38
CA LYS A 11 5.07 7.60 -17.81
C LYS A 11 5.80 8.73 -17.07
N GLN A 12 6.76 8.41 -16.23
CA GLN A 12 7.64 9.42 -15.61
C GLN A 12 9.09 9.08 -15.95
N LYS A 13 9.77 10.00 -16.65
CA LYS A 13 11.20 9.89 -16.96
C LYS A 13 12.00 10.15 -15.68
N LEU A 14 12.62 9.14 -15.10
CA LEU A 14 13.67 9.35 -14.12
C LEU A 14 14.84 8.40 -14.38
N TYR A 15 16.02 9.03 -14.45
CA TYR A 15 17.36 8.47 -14.47
C TYR A 15 18.01 8.16 -15.84
N THR A 16 19.23 8.67 -16.01
CA THR A 16 20.15 8.37 -17.13
C THR A 16 21.48 7.97 -16.50
N GLU A 17 21.87 6.69 -16.60
CA GLU A 17 23.27 6.31 -16.37
C GLU A 17 23.96 6.11 -17.73
N PRO A 18 25.18 6.63 -17.91
CA PRO A 18 25.96 6.39 -19.11
C PRO A 18 26.53 4.95 -19.08
N THR A 19 26.26 4.17 -20.12
CA THR A 19 26.92 2.88 -20.35
C THR A 19 28.25 3.08 -21.08
N GLU A 20 29.22 2.19 -20.84
CA GLU A 20 30.59 2.24 -21.38
C GLU A 20 30.66 2.23 -22.93
N ASN A 21 29.55 1.93 -23.62
CA ASN A 21 29.46 1.86 -25.09
C ASN A 21 28.51 2.90 -25.71
N GLY A 22 28.06 3.92 -24.98
CA GLY A 22 27.33 5.07 -25.54
C GLY A 22 25.95 4.75 -26.14
N LEU A 23 25.41 3.55 -25.92
CA LEU A 23 24.04 3.18 -26.29
C LEU A 23 23.13 3.37 -25.08
N ILE A 24 22.22 4.34 -25.20
CA ILE A 24 21.13 4.61 -24.27
C ILE A 24 20.07 3.51 -24.48
N GLU A 25 20.10 2.45 -23.69
CA GLU A 25 18.94 1.58 -23.56
C GLU A 25 17.90 2.30 -22.71
N ASN A 26 16.78 2.68 -23.33
CA ASN A 26 15.64 3.23 -22.61
C ASN A 26 14.97 2.10 -21.81
N MET A 27 15.48 1.81 -20.61
CA MET A 27 14.78 0.95 -19.67
C MET A 27 13.62 1.76 -19.05
N GLU A 28 12.43 1.71 -19.66
CA GLU A 28 11.21 2.32 -19.12
C GLU A 28 10.80 1.56 -17.85
N ILE A 29 11.16 2.09 -16.66
CA ILE A 29 10.68 1.55 -15.39
C ILE A 29 9.24 2.02 -15.19
N TYR A 30 8.29 1.10 -15.28
CA TYR A 30 6.87 1.39 -15.08
C TYR A 30 6.57 1.45 -13.58
N GLN A 31 6.65 2.64 -12.99
CA GLN A 31 6.27 2.85 -11.60
C GLN A 31 4.74 2.90 -11.49
N MET A 32 4.16 1.91 -10.80
CA MET A 32 2.75 1.87 -10.47
C MET A 32 2.55 2.45 -9.07
N GLU A 33 1.55 3.33 -8.91
CA GLU A 33 1.29 4.03 -7.66
C GLU A 33 -0.19 3.91 -7.26
N ALA A 34 -0.44 3.72 -5.97
CA ALA A 34 -1.76 3.77 -5.36
C ALA A 34 -1.82 4.83 -4.26
N ASN A 35 -2.82 5.72 -4.34
CA ASN A 35 -3.11 6.70 -3.30
C ASN A 35 -4.42 6.34 -2.61
N VAL A 36 -4.39 6.16 -1.29
CA VAL A 36 -5.57 5.85 -0.49
C VAL A 36 -5.74 6.90 0.61
N LYS A 37 -6.97 7.39 0.76
CA LYS A 37 -7.38 8.22 1.89
C LYS A 37 -8.35 7.41 2.73
N VAL A 38 -8.11 7.34 4.02
CA VAL A 38 -8.88 6.53 4.96
C VAL A 38 -9.50 7.46 5.99
N ASP A 39 -10.80 7.32 6.17
CA ASP A 39 -11.52 7.79 7.35
C ASP A 39 -11.68 6.57 8.28
N ALA A 40 -11.09 6.63 9.47
CA ALA A 40 -10.98 5.47 10.36
C ALA A 40 -12.28 5.16 11.13
N GLY A 41 -13.33 5.97 10.96
CA GLY A 41 -14.63 5.78 11.59
C GLY A 41 -14.79 6.61 12.86
N ILE A 42 -15.41 6.05 13.89
CA ILE A 42 -15.87 6.81 15.07
C ILE A 42 -14.75 7.53 15.84
N CYS A 43 -13.50 7.07 15.74
CA CYS A 43 -12.35 7.75 16.35
C CYS A 43 -11.98 9.07 15.64
N GLY A 44 -12.49 9.32 14.43
CA GLY A 44 -12.32 10.56 13.68
C GLY A 44 -10.93 10.77 13.06
N PHE A 45 -10.00 9.83 13.24
CA PHE A 45 -8.66 9.95 12.67
C PHE A 45 -8.63 9.68 11.17
N LYS A 46 -7.71 10.35 10.47
CA LYS A 46 -7.54 10.25 9.03
C LYS A 46 -6.13 9.76 8.69
N THR A 47 -6.04 8.98 7.62
CA THR A 47 -4.76 8.45 7.12
C THR A 47 -4.68 8.61 5.61
N LYS A 48 -3.51 9.00 5.12
CA LYS A 48 -3.14 8.98 3.70
C LYS A 48 -2.04 7.96 3.49
N ILE A 49 -2.20 7.12 2.48
CA ILE A 49 -1.27 6.05 2.12
C ILE A 49 -0.89 6.29 0.66
N THR A 50 0.41 6.32 0.38
CA THR A 50 0.96 6.33 -0.98
C THR A 50 1.81 5.08 -1.11
N ALA A 51 1.42 4.14 -1.98
CA ALA A 51 2.17 2.91 -2.23
C ALA A 51 2.70 2.92 -3.66
N THR A 52 3.94 2.47 -3.87
CA THR A 52 4.63 2.46 -5.16
C THR A 52 5.28 1.12 -5.41
N ALA A 53 5.14 0.59 -6.63
CA ALA A 53 5.83 -0.61 -7.10
C ALA A 53 6.53 -0.31 -8.43
N THR A 54 7.82 -0.63 -8.53
CA THR A 54 8.63 -0.40 -9.73
C THR A 54 8.74 -1.63 -10.63
N ASP A 55 8.57 -2.82 -10.04
CA ASP A 55 8.66 -4.14 -10.69
C ASP A 55 7.32 -4.89 -10.72
N GLY A 56 6.24 -4.27 -10.23
CA GLY A 56 4.92 -4.88 -10.09
C GLY A 56 4.82 -5.94 -8.98
N MET A 57 5.80 -6.04 -8.08
CA MET A 57 5.84 -7.07 -7.03
C MET A 57 6.27 -6.51 -5.67
N THR A 58 7.32 -5.70 -5.68
CA THR A 58 8.00 -5.15 -4.52
C THR A 58 7.47 -3.74 -4.28
N VAL A 59 6.88 -3.53 -3.11
CA VAL A 59 6.16 -2.30 -2.79
C VAL A 59 6.85 -1.53 -1.68
N GLU A 60 6.98 -0.23 -1.91
CA GLU A 60 7.30 0.77 -0.89
C GLU A 60 6.07 1.63 -0.59
N TRP A 61 6.03 2.25 0.60
CA TRP A 61 4.95 3.16 0.93
C TRP A 61 5.36 4.28 1.87
N LYS A 62 4.57 5.36 1.79
CA LYS A 62 4.51 6.43 2.78
C LYS A 62 3.13 6.44 3.42
N ILE A 63 3.09 6.40 4.75
CA ILE A 63 1.84 6.41 5.53
C ILE A 63 1.84 7.65 6.43
N GLU A 64 0.86 8.52 6.25
CA GLU A 64 0.71 9.78 6.98
C GLU A 64 -0.63 9.71 7.73
N SER A 65 -0.62 9.77 9.07
CA SER A 65 -1.85 9.64 9.87
C SER A 65 -1.93 10.67 10.98
N SER A 66 -3.15 11.05 11.35
CA SER A 66 -3.43 11.81 12.58
C SER A 66 -3.53 10.92 13.83
N CYS A 67 -3.54 9.58 13.69
CA CYS A 67 -3.57 8.64 14.82
C CYS A 67 -2.15 8.22 15.21
N ASP A 68 -1.76 8.42 16.47
CA ASP A 68 -0.40 8.10 16.94
C ASP A 68 -0.07 6.61 16.87
N ILE A 69 -1.06 5.74 17.08
CA ILE A 69 -0.89 4.28 16.96
C ILE A 69 -0.60 3.90 15.49
N ILE A 70 -1.26 4.56 14.54
CA ILE A 70 -1.00 4.32 13.11
C ILE A 70 0.35 4.92 12.68
N LYS A 71 0.79 6.05 13.26
CA LYS A 71 2.15 6.56 13.02
C LYS A 71 3.21 5.57 13.51
N GLU A 72 3.01 4.97 14.68
CA GLU A 72 3.90 3.91 15.19
C GLU A 72 3.87 2.68 14.27
N LEU A 73 2.70 2.27 13.78
CA LEU A 73 2.59 1.21 12.76
C LEU A 73 3.37 1.56 11.50
N ALA A 74 3.27 2.79 11.00
CA ALA A 74 3.99 3.25 9.81
C ALA A 74 5.50 3.07 9.99
N ILE A 75 6.05 3.51 11.13
CA ILE A 75 7.48 3.36 11.46
C ILE A 75 7.89 1.87 11.53
N LEU A 76 7.04 1.01 12.10
CA LEU A 76 7.32 -0.43 12.16
C LEU A 76 7.31 -1.10 10.78
N LEU A 77 6.41 -0.68 9.90
CA LEU A 77 6.32 -1.20 8.54
C LEU A 77 7.44 -0.66 7.65
N GLU A 78 7.85 0.61 7.81
CA GLU A 78 8.99 1.19 7.10
C GLU A 78 10.28 0.38 7.32
N LYS A 79 10.50 -0.12 8.53
CA LYS A 79 11.65 -1.00 8.87
C LYS A 79 11.61 -2.36 8.16
N LYS A 80 10.47 -2.73 7.58
CA LYS A 80 10.27 -4.01 6.89
C LYS A 80 10.22 -3.84 5.37
N LEU A 81 10.41 -2.62 4.86
CA LEU A 81 10.43 -2.35 3.43
C LEU A 81 11.73 -2.85 2.76
N PRO A 82 11.65 -3.21 1.46
CA PRO A 82 10.43 -3.27 0.66
C PRO A 82 9.68 -4.60 0.85
N ILE A 83 8.37 -4.63 0.57
CA ILE A 83 7.52 -5.81 0.83
C ILE A 83 7.05 -6.45 -0.48
N ASN A 84 7.14 -7.78 -0.55
CA ASN A 84 6.67 -8.56 -1.69
C ASN A 84 5.14 -8.78 -1.60
N ALA A 85 4.38 -8.12 -2.47
CA ALA A 85 2.92 -8.15 -2.46
C ALA A 85 2.33 -9.52 -2.81
N ILE A 86 3.05 -10.37 -3.56
CA ILE A 86 2.59 -11.72 -3.92
C ILE A 86 2.70 -12.64 -2.70
N GLN A 87 3.81 -12.58 -1.96
CA GLN A 87 3.98 -13.37 -0.74
C GLN A 87 2.92 -13.03 0.30
N GLU A 88 2.50 -11.77 0.35
CA GLU A 88 1.50 -11.28 1.29
C GLU A 88 0.07 -11.78 1.02
N LEU A 89 -0.20 -12.27 -0.20
CA LEU A 89 -1.45 -12.99 -0.52
C LEU A 89 -1.38 -14.49 -0.20
N GLY A 90 -0.20 -15.00 0.16
CA GLY A 90 0.02 -16.42 0.39
C GLY A 90 -0.76 -16.93 1.61
N PRO A 91 -1.41 -18.10 1.55
CA PRO A 91 -2.23 -18.61 2.66
C PRO A 91 -1.40 -19.22 3.80
N LYS A 92 -0.07 -19.27 3.68
CA LYS A 92 0.81 -20.00 4.60
C LYS A 92 1.03 -19.26 5.92
N ASN A 93 1.13 -17.95 5.86
CA ASN A 93 1.43 -17.08 7.00
C ASN A 93 0.35 -15.98 7.07
N GLU A 94 0.18 -15.39 8.23
CA GLU A 94 -0.56 -14.13 8.36
C GLU A 94 0.14 -13.04 7.55
N SER A 95 -0.62 -12.07 7.05
CA SER A 95 -0.04 -10.90 6.40
C SER A 95 0.92 -10.21 7.37
N LEU A 96 2.15 -9.93 6.94
CA LEU A 96 3.14 -9.14 7.68
C LEU A 96 2.54 -7.81 8.17
N ILE A 97 1.71 -7.15 7.35
CA ILE A 97 1.01 -5.92 7.74
C ILE A 97 0.06 -6.20 8.92
N LYS A 98 -0.74 -7.27 8.84
CA LYS A 98 -1.72 -7.63 9.88
C LYS A 98 -1.07 -8.14 11.16
N GLU A 99 -0.06 -9.00 11.03
CA GLU A 99 0.76 -9.52 12.11
C GLU A 99 1.44 -8.37 12.89
N THR A 100 1.92 -7.34 12.19
CA THR A 100 2.52 -6.15 12.82
C THR A 100 1.45 -5.26 13.47
N ALA A 101 0.31 -5.06 12.81
CA ALA A 101 -0.73 -4.14 13.25
C ALA A 101 -1.49 -4.64 14.49
N ARG A 102 -1.89 -5.92 14.51
CA ARG A 102 -2.84 -6.43 15.50
C ARG A 102 -2.34 -6.27 16.96
N PRO A 103 -1.12 -6.69 17.34
CA PRO A 103 -0.63 -6.53 18.70
C PRO A 103 -0.55 -5.06 19.10
N LEU A 104 -0.08 -4.20 18.20
CA LEU A 104 0.06 -2.76 18.45
C LEU A 104 -1.31 -2.11 18.71
N LEU A 105 -2.31 -2.41 17.89
CA LEU A 105 -3.65 -1.86 18.04
C LEU A 105 -4.26 -2.23 19.39
N ILE A 106 -4.25 -3.52 19.73
CA ILE A 106 -4.89 -4.02 20.96
C ILE A 106 -4.17 -3.47 22.21
N THR A 107 -2.84 -3.55 22.24
CA THR A 107 -2.05 -3.14 23.42
C THR A 107 -2.12 -1.63 23.69
N LYS A 108 -2.32 -0.82 22.66
CA LYS A 108 -2.46 0.65 22.77
C LYS A 108 -3.92 1.11 22.88
N GLY A 109 -4.88 0.19 23.04
CA GLY A 109 -6.29 0.51 23.29
C GLY A 109 -7.11 0.90 22.04
N CYS A 110 -6.65 0.51 20.84
CA CYS A 110 -7.43 0.63 19.61
C CYS A 110 -8.17 -0.68 19.29
N CYS A 111 -9.22 -0.60 18.46
CA CYS A 111 -9.87 -1.80 17.95
C CYS A 111 -8.97 -2.54 16.94
N GLU A 112 -8.88 -3.86 17.04
CA GLU A 112 -8.18 -4.68 16.03
C GLU A 112 -8.82 -4.57 14.64
N ALA A 113 -10.10 -4.19 14.59
CA ALA A 113 -10.88 -3.95 13.39
C ALA A 113 -10.65 -2.55 12.77
N CYS A 114 -9.62 -1.82 13.19
CA CYS A 114 -9.23 -0.59 12.53
C CYS A 114 -9.04 -0.86 11.03
N VAL A 115 -9.67 -0.05 10.19
CA VAL A 115 -9.69 -0.25 8.73
C VAL A 115 -8.38 0.18 8.06
N VAL A 116 -7.50 0.90 8.79
CA VAL A 116 -6.26 1.44 8.23
C VAL A 116 -5.29 0.35 7.78
N PRO A 117 -4.99 -0.71 8.58
CA PRO A 117 -4.23 -1.86 8.10
C PRO A 117 -4.77 -2.48 6.81
N ASP A 118 -6.09 -2.65 6.68
CA ASP A 118 -6.69 -3.16 5.42
C ASP A 118 -6.47 -2.21 4.25
N ALA A 119 -6.56 -0.90 4.49
CA ALA A 119 -6.28 0.09 3.48
C ALA A 119 -4.80 0.08 3.02
N ILE A 120 -3.86 -0.21 3.92
CA ILE A 120 -2.43 -0.39 3.57
C ILE A 120 -2.27 -1.61 2.66
N CYS A 121 -2.84 -2.76 3.02
CA CYS A 121 -2.85 -3.95 2.17
C CYS A 121 -3.46 -3.65 0.79
N LYS A 122 -4.60 -2.97 0.75
CA LYS A 122 -5.26 -2.61 -0.52
C LYS A 122 -4.43 -1.66 -1.37
N ALA A 123 -3.78 -0.67 -0.77
CA ALA A 123 -2.87 0.23 -1.48
C ALA A 123 -1.72 -0.56 -2.13
N MET A 124 -1.10 -1.46 -1.36
CA MET A 124 -0.04 -2.34 -1.86
C MET A 124 -0.51 -3.21 -3.03
N TYR A 125 -1.68 -3.84 -2.93
CA TYR A 125 -2.20 -4.69 -4.01
C TYR A 125 -2.54 -3.90 -5.28
N VAL A 126 -3.04 -2.67 -5.15
CA VAL A 126 -3.29 -1.80 -6.32
C VAL A 126 -1.97 -1.35 -6.95
N ALA A 127 -0.98 -0.96 -6.13
CA ALA A 127 0.33 -0.55 -6.61
C ALA A 127 1.05 -1.71 -7.33
N ALA A 128 0.96 -2.95 -6.82
CA ALA A 128 1.52 -4.14 -7.46
C ALA A 128 0.67 -4.68 -8.64
N GLY A 129 -0.42 -4.00 -9.04
CA GLY A 129 -1.29 -4.47 -10.13
C GLY A 129 -2.09 -5.74 -9.82
N LEU A 130 -2.11 -6.20 -8.57
CA LEU A 130 -2.84 -7.39 -8.10
C LEU A 130 -4.33 -7.09 -7.82
N ALA A 131 -4.70 -5.81 -7.71
CA ALA A 131 -6.08 -5.36 -7.57
C ALA A 131 -6.36 -4.13 -8.44
N LEU A 132 -7.58 -4.02 -8.94
CA LEU A 132 -8.03 -2.84 -9.68
C LEU A 132 -8.37 -1.69 -8.73
N PRO A 133 -8.02 -0.43 -9.07
CA PRO A 133 -8.32 0.72 -8.22
C PRO A 133 -9.83 0.99 -8.23
N LYS A 134 -10.48 0.66 -7.11
CA LYS A 134 -11.88 0.97 -6.83
C LYS A 134 -12.04 1.31 -5.36
N ASN A 135 -12.78 2.38 -5.07
CA ASN A 135 -13.07 2.79 -3.70
C ASN A 135 -13.81 1.66 -2.96
N VAL A 136 -13.37 1.38 -1.75
CA VAL A 136 -14.05 0.51 -0.79
C VAL A 136 -14.78 1.40 0.21
N LEU A 137 -16.05 1.10 0.48
CA LEU A 137 -16.89 1.82 1.42
C LEU A 137 -17.42 0.81 2.45
N LEU A 138 -17.34 1.19 3.72
CA LEU A 138 -18.05 0.50 4.79
C LEU A 138 -19.18 1.42 5.25
N GLU A 139 -20.41 0.94 5.14
CA GLU A 139 -21.59 1.61 5.67
C GLU A 139 -21.99 0.89 6.96
N ILE A 140 -22.00 1.61 8.07
CA ILE A 140 -22.32 1.07 9.38
C ILE A 140 -23.70 1.57 9.80
N THR A 141 -24.63 0.66 10.02
CA THR A 141 -25.95 0.95 10.59
C THR A 141 -26.06 0.27 11.96
N GLY A 142 -26.35 1.04 13.00
CA GLY A 142 -26.63 0.55 14.35
C GLY A 142 -27.94 1.13 14.87
N LYS A 143 -28.58 0.45 15.81
CA LYS A 143 -29.78 0.93 16.50
C LYS A 143 -29.40 1.70 17.75
#